data_AF-A3RDS3-F1
#
_entry.id   AF-A3RDS3-F1
#
_cell.length_a   1.000
_cell.length_b   1.000
_cell.length_c   1.000
_cell.angle_alpha   90.00
_cell.angle_beta   90.00
_cell.angle_gamma   90.00
#
_symmetry.space_group_name_H-M   'P 1'
#
loop_
_entity.id
_entity.type
_entity.pdbx_description
1 polymer ?
#
loop_
_entity_poly.entity_id
_entity_poly.type
_entity_poly.pdbx_seq_one_letter_code
_entity_poly.pdbx_strand_id
1 'polypeptide(L)'
;LVRSPSVYCNTKVDKNGKKAFTATVIPNRGAWLELETDAKDIIYVRIDRTRKIPVTVLLRALGFGTDAEILDLLGDDEYIRNTLDKDNTDSTDKALIEIYERLRPGEPPTLDNARSLLYARFFDPKRYDLANVGRYKINKKLHIKNRLFNQRLAETLVHPETGEIIAEAGQLVDRRLLDEILPCLEEGVGFKEYSVPNGVLESDHIPMQTIDVFSPIEDGKVVKVISNGVIDKNVKNITPADIISSINYFINLLHGIGNTDDIDHL
;
A
#
# COMPACT_ATOMS: atom_id res chain seq x y z
N LEU A 1 17.45 18.90 -11.39
CA LEU A 1 17.44 18.08 -10.16
C LEU A 1 16.43 16.95 -10.36
N VAL A 2 16.80 15.69 -10.16
CA VAL A 2 15.84 14.55 -10.24
C VAL A 2 15.35 14.24 -8.82
N ARG A 3 14.07 13.89 -8.67
CA ARG A 3 13.48 13.53 -7.37
C ARG A 3 14.15 12.28 -6.80
N SER A 4 14.48 12.31 -5.51
CA SER A 4 15.01 11.12 -4.83
C SER A 4 13.97 9.99 -4.77
N PRO A 5 14.37 8.71 -4.75
CA PRO A 5 13.42 7.59 -4.69
C PRO A 5 12.63 7.58 -3.37
N SER A 6 11.31 7.42 -3.44
CA SER A 6 10.38 7.32 -2.30
C SER A 6 8.94 7.08 -2.79
N VAL A 7 8.02 6.91 -1.85
CA VAL A 7 6.59 7.19 -2.06
C VAL A 7 6.35 8.68 -1.84
N TYR A 8 5.62 9.32 -2.76
CA TYR A 8 5.19 10.71 -2.69
C TYR A 8 3.68 10.78 -2.83
N CYS A 9 3.01 11.47 -1.93
CA CYS A 9 1.59 11.75 -1.99
C CYS A 9 1.37 13.22 -2.26
N ASN A 10 0.45 13.55 -3.15
CA ASN A 10 0.12 14.93 -3.49
C ASN A 10 -1.40 15.11 -3.51
N THR A 11 -1.84 16.35 -3.32
CA THR A 11 -3.23 16.73 -3.49
C THR A 11 -3.38 17.61 -4.72
N LYS A 12 -4.47 17.41 -5.45
CA LYS A 12 -4.92 18.28 -6.53
C LYS A 12 -6.35 18.67 -6.23
N VAL A 13 -6.65 19.94 -6.34
CA VAL A 13 -8.03 20.41 -6.29
C VAL A 13 -8.60 20.29 -7.70
N ASP A 14 -9.68 19.54 -7.86
CA ASP A 14 -10.35 19.43 -9.15
C ASP A 14 -11.09 20.73 -9.51
N LYS A 15 -11.68 20.79 -10.70
CA LYS A 15 -12.41 21.98 -11.18
C LYS A 15 -13.64 22.34 -10.33
N ASN A 16 -14.13 21.39 -9.52
CA ASN A 16 -15.30 21.52 -8.66
C ASN A 16 -14.93 21.80 -7.19
N GLY A 17 -13.63 21.95 -6.88
CA GLY A 17 -13.16 22.18 -5.52
C GLY A 17 -12.96 20.90 -4.69
N LYS A 18 -13.23 19.69 -5.23
CA LYS A 18 -12.98 18.43 -4.52
C LYS A 18 -11.47 18.19 -4.47
N LYS A 19 -10.95 17.87 -3.28
CA LYS A 19 -9.58 17.41 -3.11
C LYS A 19 -9.47 16.00 -3.68
N ALA A 20 -8.71 15.84 -4.74
CA ALA A 20 -8.25 14.56 -5.26
C ALA A 20 -6.83 14.31 -4.74
N PHE A 21 -6.53 13.06 -4.42
CA PHE A 21 -5.17 12.65 -4.06
C PHE A 21 -4.53 11.90 -5.22
N THR A 22 -3.21 11.97 -5.27
CA THR A 22 -2.38 11.12 -6.13
C THR A 22 -1.21 10.61 -5.30
N ALA A 23 -0.80 9.37 -5.52
CA ALA A 23 0.45 8.87 -4.96
C ALA A 23 1.36 8.36 -6.07
N THR A 24 2.67 8.45 -5.87
CA THR A 24 3.67 7.96 -6.83
C THR A 24 4.82 7.30 -6.09
N VAL A 25 5.10 6.05 -6.43
CA VAL A 25 6.29 5.32 -6.00
C VAL A 25 7.35 5.49 -7.07
N ILE A 26 8.42 6.21 -6.71
CA ILE A 26 9.53 6.55 -7.61
C ILE A 26 10.74 5.70 -7.21
N PRO A 27 11.26 4.82 -8.09
CA PRO A 27 12.53 4.11 -7.86
C PRO A 27 13.75 4.94 -8.23
N ASN A 28 14.94 4.46 -7.84
CA ASN A 28 16.20 4.94 -8.40
C ASN A 28 16.35 4.50 -9.86
N ARG A 29 15.99 3.24 -10.12
CA ARG A 29 15.90 2.63 -11.45
C ARG A 29 14.80 1.57 -11.44
N GLY A 30 13.90 1.61 -12.41
CA GLY A 30 12.79 0.64 -12.50
C GLY A 30 11.49 1.31 -12.91
N ALA A 31 10.41 0.54 -12.88
CA ALA A 31 9.07 1.02 -13.22
C ALA A 31 8.50 1.93 -12.13
N TRP A 32 7.76 2.94 -12.54
CA TRP A 32 7.00 3.79 -11.61
C TRP A 32 5.63 3.16 -11.33
N LEU A 33 5.11 3.41 -10.14
CA LEU A 33 3.74 3.09 -9.76
C LEU A 33 3.02 4.39 -9.39
N GLU A 34 1.98 4.73 -10.12
CA GLU A 34 1.18 5.95 -9.90
C GLU A 34 -0.24 5.55 -9.49
N LEU A 35 -0.76 6.14 -8.41
CA LEU A 35 -2.12 5.95 -7.90
C LEU A 35 -2.92 7.25 -8.06
N GLU A 36 -4.17 7.11 -8.47
CA GLU A 36 -5.11 8.23 -8.60
C GLU A 36 -6.55 7.74 -8.35
N THR A 37 -7.43 8.65 -7.93
CA THR A 37 -8.88 8.43 -7.93
C THR A 37 -9.53 9.17 -9.09
N ASP A 38 -10.65 8.66 -9.58
CA ASP A 38 -11.52 9.40 -10.51
C ASP A 38 -12.74 10.01 -9.81
N ALA A 39 -13.61 10.66 -10.59
CA ALA A 39 -14.81 11.31 -10.06
C ALA A 39 -15.88 10.35 -9.53
N LYS A 40 -15.74 9.04 -9.78
CA LYS A 40 -16.61 7.98 -9.24
C LYS A 40 -15.96 7.28 -8.05
N ASP A 41 -14.90 7.87 -7.49
CA ASP A 41 -14.21 7.35 -6.32
C ASP A 41 -13.62 5.94 -6.55
N ILE A 42 -13.29 5.63 -7.82
CA ILE A 42 -12.57 4.41 -8.20
C ILE A 42 -11.07 4.67 -8.13
N ILE A 43 -10.33 3.77 -7.49
CA ILE A 43 -8.88 3.85 -7.34
C ILE A 43 -8.21 3.12 -8.50
N TYR A 44 -7.37 3.83 -9.22
CA TYR A 44 -6.58 3.28 -10.32
C TYR A 44 -5.10 3.25 -9.98
N VAL A 45 -4.41 2.31 -10.60
CA VAL A 45 -2.96 2.26 -10.70
C VAL A 45 -2.52 2.38 -12.15
N ARG A 46 -1.39 3.06 -12.37
CA ARG A 46 -0.64 3.08 -13.61
C ARG A 46 0.77 2.55 -13.35
N ILE A 47 1.18 1.57 -14.15
CA ILE A 47 2.53 0.99 -14.11
C ILE A 47 3.32 1.54 -15.29
N ASP A 48 4.46 2.17 -15.03
CA ASP A 48 5.41 2.64 -16.06
C ASP A 48 4.76 3.44 -17.20
N ARG A 49 3.91 4.42 -16.83
CA ARG A 49 3.20 5.33 -17.77
C ARG A 49 2.25 4.64 -18.76
N THR A 50 1.80 3.42 -18.49
CA THR A 50 0.81 2.70 -19.31
C THR A 50 -0.63 3.20 -19.09
N ARG A 51 -1.63 2.52 -19.68
CA ARG A 51 -3.04 2.82 -19.40
C ARG A 51 -3.39 2.39 -17.98
N LYS A 52 -4.20 3.20 -17.30
CA LYS A 52 -4.64 2.91 -15.95
C LYS A 52 -5.53 1.65 -15.88
N ILE A 53 -5.40 0.90 -14.78
CA ILE A 53 -6.22 -0.25 -14.41
C ILE A 53 -6.71 -0.08 -12.97
N PRO A 54 -7.85 -0.68 -12.57
CA PRO A 54 -8.27 -0.68 -11.16
C PRO A 54 -7.15 -1.22 -10.27
N VAL A 55 -6.91 -0.60 -9.10
CA VAL A 55 -5.80 -1.02 -8.23
C VAL A 55 -5.95 -2.45 -7.69
N THR A 56 -7.19 -2.95 -7.61
CA THR A 56 -7.51 -4.31 -7.20
C THR A 56 -6.94 -5.36 -8.16
N VAL A 57 -6.80 -5.06 -9.45
CA VAL A 57 -6.10 -5.94 -10.41
C VAL A 57 -4.66 -6.18 -9.95
N LEU A 58 -3.98 -5.13 -9.47
CA LEU A 58 -2.62 -5.28 -8.95
C LEU A 58 -2.60 -6.09 -7.65
N LEU A 59 -3.58 -5.90 -6.76
CA LEU A 59 -3.69 -6.69 -5.53
C LEU A 59 -3.93 -8.17 -5.82
N ARG A 60 -4.80 -8.50 -6.77
CA ARG A 60 -4.99 -9.89 -7.25
C ARG A 60 -3.71 -10.48 -7.81
N ALA A 61 -2.96 -9.73 -8.62
CA ALA A 61 -1.68 -10.19 -9.15
C ALA A 61 -0.60 -10.40 -8.06
N LEU A 62 -0.70 -9.72 -6.92
CA LEU A 62 0.14 -9.98 -5.74
C LEU A 62 -0.30 -11.21 -4.95
N GLY A 63 -1.47 -11.78 -5.25
CA GLY A 63 -1.98 -13.04 -4.70
C GLY A 63 -3.23 -12.92 -3.84
N PHE A 64 -3.84 -11.72 -3.70
CA PHE A 64 -5.17 -11.54 -3.10
C PHE A 64 -6.24 -11.78 -4.15
N GLY A 65 -6.40 -13.04 -4.57
CA GLY A 65 -7.13 -13.42 -5.78
C GLY A 65 -8.63 -13.12 -5.75
N THR A 66 -9.24 -13.06 -4.56
CA THR A 66 -10.69 -12.88 -4.36
C THR A 66 -11.04 -11.53 -3.72
N ASP A 67 -12.27 -11.09 -3.93
CA ASP A 67 -12.80 -9.84 -3.37
C ASP A 67 -12.80 -9.88 -1.84
N ALA A 68 -13.11 -11.04 -1.26
CA ALA A 68 -13.11 -11.25 0.17
C ALA A 68 -11.70 -11.06 0.77
N GLU A 69 -10.66 -11.58 0.13
CA GLU A 69 -9.27 -11.40 0.57
C GLU A 69 -8.84 -9.94 0.48
N ILE A 70 -9.27 -9.21 -0.56
CA ILE A 70 -8.95 -7.78 -0.71
C ILE A 70 -9.67 -6.93 0.35
N LEU A 71 -10.93 -7.24 0.65
CA LEU A 71 -11.71 -6.57 1.69
C LEU A 71 -11.16 -6.88 3.09
N ASP A 72 -10.70 -8.10 3.35
CA ASP A 72 -10.02 -8.44 4.60
C ASP A 72 -8.70 -7.67 4.75
N LEU A 73 -7.90 -7.63 3.68
CA LEU A 73 -6.62 -6.93 3.64
C LEU A 73 -6.77 -5.42 3.94
N LEU A 74 -7.64 -4.74 3.18
CA LEU A 74 -7.69 -3.27 3.18
C LEU A 74 -8.81 -2.69 4.05
N GLY A 75 -9.75 -3.53 4.50
CA GLY A 75 -10.97 -3.13 5.19
C GLY A 75 -12.15 -2.98 4.22
N ASP A 76 -13.35 -3.03 4.79
CA ASP A 76 -14.59 -2.83 4.04
C ASP A 76 -14.88 -1.32 3.83
N ASP A 77 -14.59 -0.86 2.62
CA ASP A 77 -14.65 0.56 2.28
C ASP A 77 -15.28 0.83 0.90
N GLU A 78 -15.96 1.97 0.76
CA GLU A 78 -16.68 2.36 -0.44
C GLU A 78 -15.73 2.53 -1.64
N TYR A 79 -14.55 3.15 -1.46
CA TYR A 79 -13.57 3.30 -2.53
C TYR A 79 -13.09 1.93 -3.04
N ILE A 80 -12.96 0.96 -2.13
CA ILE A 80 -12.53 -0.41 -2.45
C ILE A 80 -13.65 -1.15 -3.17
N ARG A 81 -14.89 -1.09 -2.68
CA ARG A 81 -16.07 -1.69 -3.33
C ARG A 81 -16.27 -1.16 -4.75
N ASN A 82 -16.25 0.17 -4.91
CA ASN A 82 -16.36 0.81 -6.23
C ASN A 82 -15.25 0.36 -7.19
N THR A 83 -14.05 0.10 -6.65
CA THR A 83 -12.92 -0.39 -7.44
C THR A 83 -13.06 -1.86 -7.81
N LEU A 84 -13.50 -2.72 -6.89
CA LEU A 84 -13.81 -4.13 -7.14
C LEU A 84 -14.91 -4.28 -8.21
N ASP A 85 -15.99 -3.49 -8.12
CA ASP A 85 -17.06 -3.47 -9.12
C ASP A 85 -16.56 -3.08 -10.52
N LYS A 86 -15.46 -2.31 -10.60
CA LYS A 86 -14.84 -1.90 -11.86
C LYS A 86 -13.82 -2.90 -12.40
N ASP A 87 -13.32 -3.78 -11.54
CA ASP A 87 -12.35 -4.81 -11.86
C ASP A 87 -13.04 -5.95 -12.62
N ASN A 88 -12.58 -6.23 -13.85
CA ASN A 88 -13.15 -7.32 -14.66
C ASN A 88 -12.43 -8.65 -14.43
N THR A 89 -11.48 -8.70 -13.49
CA THR A 89 -10.73 -9.90 -13.12
C THR A 89 -11.27 -10.47 -11.82
N ASP A 90 -11.31 -11.80 -11.71
CA ASP A 90 -11.85 -12.54 -10.57
C ASP A 90 -10.84 -13.57 -10.00
N SER A 91 -9.58 -13.51 -10.47
CA SER A 91 -8.51 -14.40 -10.03
C SER A 91 -7.13 -13.78 -10.25
N THR A 92 -6.13 -14.31 -9.55
CA THR A 92 -4.71 -13.95 -9.71
C THR A 92 -4.24 -14.12 -11.15
N ASP A 93 -4.61 -15.22 -11.79
CA ASP A 93 -4.19 -15.53 -13.16
C ASP A 93 -4.74 -14.51 -14.16
N LYS A 94 -6.04 -14.21 -14.10
CA LYS A 94 -6.65 -13.20 -15.00
C LYS A 94 -6.06 -11.82 -14.75
N ALA A 95 -5.75 -11.48 -13.51
CA ALA A 95 -5.11 -10.21 -13.16
C ALA A 95 -3.68 -10.09 -13.71
N LEU A 96 -2.88 -11.17 -13.64
CA LEU A 96 -1.56 -11.22 -14.26
C LEU A 96 -1.64 -11.00 -15.78
N ILE A 97 -2.59 -11.68 -16.44
CA ILE A 97 -2.84 -11.54 -17.88
C ILE A 97 -3.26 -10.11 -18.23
N GLU A 98 -4.21 -9.51 -17.51
CA GLU A 98 -4.66 -8.12 -17.72
C GLU A 98 -3.47 -7.15 -17.61
N ILE A 99 -2.63 -7.28 -16.58
CA ILE A 99 -1.43 -6.43 -16.42
C ILE A 99 -0.45 -6.65 -17.58
N TYR A 100 -0.24 -7.88 -18.02
CA TYR A 100 0.63 -8.18 -19.15
C TYR A 100 0.16 -7.50 -20.43
N GLU A 101 -1.14 -7.61 -20.76
CA GLU A 101 -1.73 -6.99 -21.96
C GLU A 101 -1.58 -5.46 -21.95
N ARG A 102 -1.63 -4.82 -20.76
CA ARG A 102 -1.37 -3.37 -20.63
C ARG A 102 0.10 -3.01 -20.85
N LEU A 103 1.02 -3.87 -20.42
CA LEU A 103 2.46 -3.63 -20.54
C LEU A 103 3.01 -4.00 -21.92
N ARG A 104 2.40 -4.97 -22.61
CA ARG A 104 2.81 -5.49 -23.91
C ARG A 104 1.61 -5.68 -24.85
N PRO A 105 1.03 -4.57 -25.34
CA PRO A 105 -0.13 -4.65 -26.22
C PRO A 105 0.22 -5.37 -27.53
N GLY A 106 -0.53 -6.42 -27.85
CA GLY A 106 -0.38 -7.19 -29.09
C GLY A 106 0.52 -8.42 -29.01
N GLU A 107 1.18 -8.68 -27.87
CA GLU A 107 1.84 -9.96 -27.61
C GLU A 107 0.84 -10.93 -26.94
N PRO A 108 0.68 -12.18 -27.41
CA PRO A 108 -0.23 -13.13 -26.80
C PRO A 108 0.23 -13.51 -25.37
N PRO A 109 -0.63 -13.33 -24.35
CA PRO A 109 -0.25 -13.57 -22.98
C PRO A 109 -0.33 -15.07 -22.63
N THR A 110 0.60 -15.53 -21.78
CA THR A 110 0.52 -16.80 -21.05
C THR A 110 0.70 -16.51 -19.57
N LEU A 111 0.27 -17.41 -18.68
CA LEU A 111 0.40 -17.15 -17.24
C LEU A 111 1.87 -16.98 -16.82
N ASP A 112 2.75 -17.84 -17.34
CA ASP A 112 4.18 -17.82 -17.00
C ASP A 112 4.88 -16.56 -17.49
N ASN A 113 4.58 -16.10 -18.71
CA ASN A 113 5.20 -14.90 -19.24
C ASN A 113 4.64 -13.63 -18.57
N ALA A 114 3.37 -13.63 -18.15
CA ALA A 114 2.75 -12.58 -17.35
C ALA A 114 3.38 -12.47 -15.95
N ARG A 115 3.48 -13.59 -15.23
CA ARG A 115 4.15 -13.67 -13.92
C ARG A 115 5.61 -13.22 -14.03
N SER A 116 6.35 -13.76 -14.99
CA SER A 116 7.76 -13.42 -15.21
C SER A 116 7.96 -11.94 -15.55
N LEU A 117 7.07 -11.35 -16.35
CA LEU A 117 7.14 -9.93 -16.70
C LEU A 117 6.94 -9.05 -15.47
N LEU A 118 5.92 -9.34 -14.64
CA LEU A 118 5.63 -8.54 -13.45
C LEU A 118 6.76 -8.69 -12.41
N TYR A 119 7.27 -9.91 -12.22
CA TYR A 119 8.45 -10.17 -11.40
C TYR A 119 9.65 -9.35 -11.85
N ALA A 120 10.02 -9.46 -13.14
CA ALA A 120 11.14 -8.73 -13.70
C ALA A 120 10.96 -7.20 -13.64
N ARG A 121 9.72 -6.72 -13.61
CA ARG A 121 9.42 -5.27 -13.60
C ARG A 121 9.63 -4.65 -12.22
N PHE A 122 9.26 -5.34 -11.14
CA PHE A 122 9.27 -4.80 -9.79
C PHE A 122 10.23 -5.53 -8.83
N PHE A 123 10.27 -6.85 -8.88
CA PHE A 123 10.87 -7.66 -7.82
C PHE A 123 12.28 -8.16 -8.15
N ASP A 124 12.71 -8.12 -9.41
CA ASP A 124 14.08 -8.45 -9.82
C ASP A 124 15.09 -7.33 -9.41
N PRO A 125 16.04 -7.59 -8.50
CA PRO A 125 17.03 -6.59 -8.06
C PRO A 125 17.96 -6.08 -9.16
N LYS A 126 18.08 -6.81 -10.28
CA LYS A 126 18.86 -6.35 -11.44
C LYS A 126 18.10 -5.29 -12.24
N ARG A 127 16.77 -5.27 -12.17
CA ARG A 127 15.91 -4.40 -12.98
C ARG A 127 15.25 -3.30 -12.17
N TYR A 128 15.01 -3.53 -10.88
CA TYR A 128 14.45 -2.56 -9.96
C TYR A 128 15.40 -2.27 -8.80
N ASP A 129 15.65 -0.99 -8.55
CA ASP A 129 16.54 -0.48 -7.50
C ASP A 129 15.98 0.81 -6.90
N LEU A 130 15.97 0.88 -5.58
CA LEU A 130 15.62 2.03 -4.75
C LEU A 130 16.88 2.77 -4.27
N ALA A 131 18.07 2.14 -4.39
CA ALA A 131 19.27 2.52 -3.67
C ALA A 131 19.07 2.58 -2.14
N ASN A 132 20.16 2.80 -1.40
CA ASN A 132 20.11 2.90 0.06
C ASN A 132 19.20 4.05 0.52
N VAL A 133 19.27 5.18 -0.17
CA VAL A 133 18.46 6.36 0.14
C VAL A 133 16.97 6.10 -0.07
N GLY A 134 16.59 5.38 -1.14
CA GLY A 134 15.19 5.07 -1.41
C GLY A 134 14.59 4.10 -0.40
N ARG A 135 15.31 3.02 -0.08
CA ARG A 135 14.87 2.08 0.97
C ARG A 135 14.70 2.81 2.31
N TYR A 136 15.66 3.66 2.69
CA TYR A 136 15.53 4.50 3.89
C TYR A 136 14.29 5.39 3.85
N LYS A 137 14.05 6.12 2.75
CA LYS A 137 12.92 7.04 2.62
C LYS A 137 11.57 6.31 2.61
N ILE A 138 11.46 5.18 1.92
CA ILE A 138 10.23 4.36 1.88
C ILE A 138 9.91 3.80 3.26
N ASN A 139 10.87 3.15 3.92
CA ASN A 139 10.67 2.64 5.29
C ASN A 139 10.26 3.78 6.23
N LYS A 140 10.92 4.95 6.13
CA LYS A 140 10.56 6.11 6.94
C LYS A 140 9.16 6.62 6.64
N LYS A 141 8.73 6.71 5.38
CA LYS A 141 7.41 7.23 4.96
C LYS A 141 6.28 6.28 5.38
N LEU A 142 6.46 4.98 5.15
CA LEU A 142 5.44 3.95 5.35
C LEU A 142 5.38 3.40 6.78
N HIS A 143 6.36 3.73 7.63
CA HIS A 143 6.36 3.38 9.04
C HIS A 143 5.04 3.73 9.73
N ILE A 144 4.50 2.78 10.50
CA ILE A 144 3.16 2.87 11.08
C ILE A 144 2.98 4.12 11.97
N LYS A 145 3.98 4.42 12.80
CA LYS A 145 4.00 5.58 13.72
C LYS A 145 3.55 6.90 13.10
N ASN A 146 3.90 7.17 11.85
CA ASN A 146 3.59 8.44 11.20
C ASN A 146 2.09 8.61 10.95
N ARG A 147 1.37 7.50 10.77
CA ARG A 147 -0.08 7.48 10.54
C ARG A 147 -0.87 7.17 11.79
N LEU A 148 -0.27 6.60 12.83
CA LEU A 148 -0.92 6.44 14.13
C LEU A 148 -0.96 7.72 14.94
N PHE A 149 0.03 8.61 14.79
CA PHE A 149 0.07 9.86 15.54
C PHE A 149 -1.22 10.68 15.35
N ASN A 150 -1.79 11.13 16.48
CA ASN A 150 -3.08 11.82 16.58
C ASN A 150 -4.30 11.03 16.07
N GLN A 151 -4.21 9.71 15.96
CA GLN A 151 -5.36 8.85 15.63
C GLN A 151 -5.91 8.19 16.89
N ARG A 152 -7.21 7.88 16.84
CA ARG A 152 -7.89 7.12 17.89
C ARG A 152 -7.87 5.64 17.52
N LEU A 153 -7.34 4.79 18.39
CA LEU A 153 -7.28 3.34 18.16
C LEU A 153 -8.69 2.75 18.07
N ALA A 154 -8.92 1.84 17.14
CA ALA A 154 -10.16 1.06 17.04
C ALA A 154 -10.03 -0.35 17.61
N GLU A 155 -8.81 -0.76 17.97
CA GLU A 155 -8.51 -2.04 18.63
C GLU A 155 -7.56 -1.84 19.81
N THR A 156 -7.57 -2.81 20.73
CA THR A 156 -6.61 -2.87 21.84
C THR A 156 -5.31 -3.48 21.34
N LEU A 157 -4.20 -2.80 21.55
CA LEU A 157 -2.87 -3.27 21.19
C LEU A 157 -2.33 -4.16 22.31
N VAL A 158 -1.97 -5.40 21.95
CA VAL A 158 -1.46 -6.40 22.88
C VAL A 158 -0.09 -6.86 22.41
N HIS A 159 0.87 -6.94 23.33
CA HIS A 159 2.20 -7.46 23.03
C HIS A 159 2.12 -8.97 22.72
N PRO A 160 2.63 -9.44 21.57
CA PRO A 160 2.43 -10.82 21.13
C PRO A 160 3.07 -11.86 22.06
N GLU A 161 4.23 -11.55 22.65
CA GLU A 161 4.93 -12.50 23.53
C GLU A 161 4.45 -12.45 24.99
N THR A 162 4.28 -11.27 25.58
CA THR A 162 3.94 -11.13 27.00
C THR A 162 2.43 -11.14 27.28
N GLY A 163 1.60 -10.85 26.27
CA GLY A 163 0.15 -10.69 26.43
C GLY A 163 -0.25 -9.39 27.14
N GLU A 164 0.70 -8.49 27.39
CA GLU A 164 0.44 -7.20 28.05
C GLU A 164 -0.35 -6.27 27.13
N ILE A 165 -1.32 -5.55 27.71
CA ILE A 165 -2.06 -4.51 27.01
C ILE A 165 -1.17 -3.25 26.94
N ILE A 166 -0.79 -2.89 25.73
CA ILE A 166 0.11 -1.76 25.44
C ILE A 166 -0.68 -0.47 25.21
N ALA A 167 -1.88 -0.57 24.62
CA ALA A 167 -2.83 0.53 24.50
C ALA A 167 -4.25 -0.02 24.35
N GLU A 168 -5.23 0.69 24.88
CA GLU A 168 -6.64 0.31 24.82
C GLU A 168 -7.35 0.91 23.60
N ALA A 169 -8.33 0.18 23.06
CA ALA A 169 -9.24 0.71 22.05
C ALA A 169 -9.89 2.02 22.52
N GLY A 170 -10.01 3.00 21.62
CA GLY A 170 -10.56 4.32 21.92
C GLY A 170 -9.54 5.33 22.46
N GLN A 171 -8.32 4.92 22.81
CA GLN A 171 -7.26 5.85 23.19
C GLN A 171 -6.78 6.68 22.00
N LEU A 172 -6.53 7.97 22.25
CA LEU A 172 -5.87 8.86 21.29
C LEU A 172 -4.36 8.64 21.39
N VAL A 173 -3.72 8.31 20.26
CA VAL A 173 -2.27 8.15 20.16
C VAL A 173 -1.62 9.53 20.06
N ASP A 174 -1.56 10.21 21.21
CA ASP A 174 -0.81 11.45 21.37
C ASP A 174 0.71 11.20 21.37
N ARG A 175 1.50 12.26 21.56
CA ARG A 175 2.97 12.14 21.54
C ARG A 175 3.50 11.21 22.63
N ARG A 176 2.92 11.28 23.83
CA ARG A 176 3.38 10.52 25.00
C ARG A 176 3.07 9.04 24.81
N LEU A 177 1.82 8.72 24.46
CA LEU A 177 1.42 7.34 24.18
C LEU A 177 2.19 6.78 22.99
N LEU A 178 2.40 7.55 21.93
CA LEU A 178 3.19 7.10 20.78
C LEU A 178 4.62 6.75 21.17
N ASP A 179 5.29 7.60 21.94
CA ASP A 179 6.67 7.34 22.39
C ASP A 179 6.73 6.12 23.34
N GLU A 180 5.67 5.84 24.10
CA GLU A 180 5.54 4.66 24.99
C GLU A 180 5.32 3.35 24.20
N ILE A 181 4.43 3.34 23.20
CA ILE A 181 4.09 2.12 22.46
C ILE A 181 5.08 1.81 21.32
N LEU A 182 5.86 2.81 20.86
CA LEU A 182 6.74 2.66 19.70
C LEU A 182 7.74 1.50 19.80
N PRO A 183 8.42 1.26 20.94
CA PRO A 183 9.29 0.09 21.09
C PRO A 183 8.53 -1.23 20.84
N CYS A 184 7.34 -1.38 21.43
CA CYS A 184 6.51 -2.56 21.25
C CYS A 184 5.99 -2.72 19.81
N LEU A 185 5.69 -1.60 19.13
CA LEU A 185 5.35 -1.61 17.70
C LEU A 185 6.53 -2.09 16.84
N GLU A 186 7.77 -1.77 17.21
CA GLU A 186 8.98 -2.22 16.52
C GLU A 186 9.33 -3.69 16.86
N GLU A 187 8.88 -4.21 18.00
CA GLU A 187 9.08 -5.59 18.47
C GLU A 187 8.05 -6.61 17.92
N GLY A 188 6.95 -6.17 17.32
CA GLY A 188 6.02 -7.08 16.63
C GLY A 188 4.54 -6.82 16.86
N VAL A 189 4.15 -5.81 17.64
CA VAL A 189 2.72 -5.48 17.82
C VAL A 189 2.09 -5.12 16.47
N GLY A 190 0.96 -5.76 16.16
CA GLY A 190 0.20 -5.57 14.92
C GLY A 190 0.80 -6.27 13.68
N PHE A 191 1.87 -7.05 13.82
CA PHE A 191 2.39 -7.85 12.71
C PHE A 191 1.45 -9.01 12.37
N LYS A 192 1.18 -9.17 11.08
CA LYS A 192 0.34 -10.22 10.50
C LYS A 192 1.02 -10.79 9.27
N GLU A 193 0.89 -12.10 9.07
CA GLU A 193 1.29 -12.76 7.84
C GLU A 193 0.05 -13.03 6.99
N TYR A 194 0.03 -12.45 5.78
CA TYR A 194 -1.04 -12.67 4.82
C TYR A 194 -0.66 -13.80 3.87
N SER A 195 -1.51 -14.82 3.78
CA SER A 195 -1.32 -15.93 2.83
C SER A 195 -1.79 -15.49 1.44
N VAL A 196 -0.92 -15.64 0.45
CA VAL A 196 -1.12 -15.18 -0.93
C VAL A 196 -0.67 -16.26 -1.93
N PRO A 197 -1.35 -17.42 -1.94
CA PRO A 197 -0.96 -18.52 -2.81
C PRO A 197 -1.06 -18.10 -4.28
N ASN A 198 -0.11 -18.56 -5.09
CA ASN A 198 -0.05 -18.31 -6.54
C ASN A 198 0.21 -16.86 -6.97
N GLY A 199 0.61 -15.98 -6.05
CA GLY A 199 1.02 -14.62 -6.36
C GLY A 199 2.18 -14.52 -7.36
N VAL A 200 2.61 -13.29 -7.65
CA VAL A 200 3.75 -13.05 -8.55
C VAL A 200 5.09 -13.55 -7.99
N LEU A 201 5.21 -13.62 -6.66
CA LEU A 201 6.39 -14.15 -5.97
C LEU A 201 6.21 -15.63 -5.67
N GLU A 202 7.34 -16.34 -5.49
CA GLU A 202 7.36 -17.73 -5.00
C GLU A 202 6.98 -17.85 -3.51
N SER A 203 7.07 -16.75 -2.75
CA SER A 203 6.66 -16.73 -1.35
C SER A 203 5.14 -16.67 -1.25
N ASP A 204 4.54 -17.62 -0.55
CA ASP A 204 3.10 -17.66 -0.28
C ASP A 204 2.67 -16.77 0.90
N HIS A 205 3.61 -16.03 1.50
CA HIS A 205 3.35 -15.15 2.64
C HIS A 205 3.91 -13.75 2.42
N ILE A 206 3.15 -12.74 2.83
CA ILE A 206 3.58 -11.34 2.89
C ILE A 206 3.43 -10.83 4.34
N PRO A 207 4.53 -10.59 5.06
CA PRO A 207 4.46 -9.99 6.39
C PRO A 207 4.18 -8.50 6.27
N MET A 208 3.20 -8.01 7.03
CA MET A 208 2.87 -6.59 7.14
C MET A 208 2.46 -6.25 8.57
N GLN A 209 2.53 -4.97 8.92
CA GLN A 209 2.05 -4.49 10.20
C GLN A 209 0.76 -3.73 10.00
N THR A 210 -0.32 -4.13 10.66
CA THR A 210 -1.66 -3.59 10.49
C THR A 210 -2.24 -3.20 11.83
N ILE A 211 -2.71 -1.96 11.95
CA ILE A 211 -3.45 -1.47 13.12
C ILE A 211 -4.73 -0.76 12.66
N ASP A 212 -5.84 -1.06 13.31
CA ASP A 212 -7.15 -0.48 13.05
C ASP A 212 -7.34 0.80 13.88
N VAL A 213 -7.76 1.88 13.21
CA VAL A 213 -8.04 3.19 13.82
C VAL A 213 -9.41 3.70 13.40
N PHE A 214 -9.97 4.64 14.15
CA PHE A 214 -11.15 5.37 13.71
C PHE A 214 -10.77 6.45 12.71
N SER A 215 -11.58 6.60 11.65
CA SER A 215 -11.45 7.73 10.73
C SER A 215 -11.67 9.06 11.48
N PRO A 216 -10.80 10.06 11.28
CA PRO A 216 -11.00 11.39 11.85
C PRO A 216 -12.08 12.21 11.14
N ILE A 217 -12.54 11.78 9.95
CA ILE A 217 -13.50 12.54 9.13
C ILE A 217 -14.88 11.87 9.03
N GLU A 218 -15.01 10.63 9.49
CA GLU A 218 -16.25 9.86 9.45
C GLU A 218 -16.43 9.13 10.78
N ASP A 219 -17.47 9.51 11.53
CA ASP A 219 -17.68 8.98 12.88
C ASP A 219 -18.02 7.49 12.86
N GLY A 220 -17.41 6.74 13.79
CA GLY A 220 -17.58 5.28 13.90
C GLY A 220 -16.93 4.45 12.78
N LYS A 221 -16.48 5.04 11.68
CA LYS A 221 -15.80 4.32 10.59
C LYS A 221 -14.43 3.83 11.04
N VAL A 222 -14.22 2.52 10.97
CA VAL A 222 -12.90 1.91 11.20
C VAL A 222 -12.14 1.82 9.89
N VAL A 223 -10.85 2.15 9.92
CA VAL A 223 -9.95 2.07 8.78
C VAL A 223 -8.64 1.39 9.19
N LYS A 224 -8.08 0.59 8.28
CA LYS A 224 -6.81 -0.11 8.50
C LYS A 224 -5.63 0.80 8.18
N VAL A 225 -4.63 0.84 9.05
CA VAL A 225 -3.31 1.44 8.79
C VAL A 225 -2.29 0.32 8.61
N ILE A 226 -1.88 0.10 7.36
CA ILE A 226 -0.98 -0.98 6.95
C ILE A 226 0.40 -0.41 6.62
N SER A 227 1.39 -0.78 7.42
CA SER A 227 2.80 -0.46 7.24
C SER A 227 3.55 -1.60 6.54
N ASN A 228 4.65 -1.25 5.86
CA ASN A 228 5.48 -2.22 5.14
C ASN A 228 6.31 -3.11 6.08
N GLY A 229 6.10 -2.98 7.40
CA GLY A 229 6.77 -3.73 8.44
C GLY A 229 8.25 -3.35 8.57
N VAL A 230 9.06 -4.28 9.07
CA VAL A 230 10.50 -4.12 9.17
C VAL A 230 11.17 -4.77 7.95
N ILE A 231 11.47 -3.96 6.94
CA ILE A 231 12.26 -4.40 5.78
C ILE A 231 13.72 -4.01 5.96
N ASP A 232 14.63 -4.96 5.81
CA ASP A 232 16.07 -4.74 5.94
C ASP A 232 16.59 -3.67 4.96
N LYS A 233 17.46 -2.80 5.45
CA LYS A 233 18.02 -1.66 4.70
C LYS A 233 18.85 -2.08 3.47
N ASN A 234 19.30 -3.32 3.41
CA ASN A 234 20.06 -3.89 2.29
C ASN A 234 19.15 -4.40 1.17
N VAL A 235 17.84 -4.53 1.39
CA VAL A 235 16.86 -4.87 0.34
C VAL A 235 16.61 -3.62 -0.51
N LYS A 236 17.15 -3.61 -1.73
CA LYS A 236 17.14 -2.43 -2.61
C LYS A 236 16.06 -2.47 -3.68
N ASN A 237 15.43 -3.60 -3.95
CA ASN A 237 14.23 -3.66 -4.77
C ASN A 237 12.98 -3.36 -3.93
N ILE A 238 11.86 -3.08 -4.59
CA ILE A 238 10.56 -2.94 -3.93
C ILE A 238 10.02 -4.31 -3.52
N THR A 239 9.25 -4.38 -2.43
CA THR A 239 8.57 -5.60 -1.96
C THR A 239 7.05 -5.47 -2.14
N PRO A 240 6.28 -6.57 -2.10
CA PRO A 240 4.82 -6.50 -2.09
C PRO A 240 4.28 -5.68 -0.91
N ALA A 241 4.90 -5.81 0.27
CA ALA A 241 4.53 -5.05 1.46
C ALA A 241 4.69 -3.53 1.23
N ASP A 242 5.72 -3.08 0.52
CA ASP A 242 5.87 -1.67 0.13
C ASP A 242 4.71 -1.20 -0.76
N ILE A 243 4.32 -2.01 -1.75
CA ILE A 243 3.24 -1.70 -2.70
C ILE A 243 1.90 -1.60 -1.96
N ILE A 244 1.54 -2.62 -1.18
CA ILE A 244 0.28 -2.69 -0.44
C ILE A 244 0.19 -1.55 0.56
N SER A 245 1.27 -1.28 1.29
CA SER A 245 1.31 -0.17 2.25
C SER A 245 1.23 1.19 1.57
N SER A 246 1.74 1.34 0.35
CA SER A 246 1.58 2.56 -0.44
C SER A 246 0.13 2.76 -0.90
N ILE A 247 -0.55 1.68 -1.32
CA ILE A 247 -1.98 1.69 -1.68
C ILE A 247 -2.82 2.04 -0.44
N ASN A 248 -2.56 1.40 0.70
CA ASN A 248 -3.26 1.68 1.94
C ASN A 248 -2.98 3.10 2.45
N TYR A 249 -1.76 3.63 2.31
CA TYR A 249 -1.47 5.04 2.63
C TYR A 249 -2.31 5.98 1.76
N PHE A 250 -2.42 5.69 0.47
CA PHE A 250 -3.27 6.45 -0.45
C PHE A 250 -4.75 6.42 -0.03
N ILE A 251 -5.28 5.25 0.36
CA ILE A 251 -6.64 5.11 0.88
C ILE A 251 -6.82 5.90 2.19
N ASN A 252 -5.87 5.78 3.12
CA ASN A 252 -5.90 6.53 4.38
C ASN A 252 -5.96 8.06 4.17
N LEU A 253 -5.32 8.60 3.13
CA LEU A 253 -5.43 10.04 2.80
C LEU A 253 -6.86 10.45 2.45
N LEU A 254 -7.63 9.57 1.79
CA LEU A 254 -9.05 9.78 1.51
C LEU A 254 -9.89 9.85 2.79
N HIS A 255 -9.41 9.20 3.86
CA HIS A 255 -9.99 9.24 5.21
C HIS A 255 -9.32 10.25 6.14
N GLY A 256 -8.51 11.17 5.62
CA GLY A 256 -7.86 12.23 6.43
C GLY A 256 -6.69 11.75 7.29
N ILE A 257 -6.12 10.58 7.01
CA ILE A 257 -4.98 10.01 7.73
C ILE A 257 -3.73 10.03 6.83
N GLY A 258 -2.65 10.64 7.32
CA GLY A 258 -1.39 10.78 6.59
C GLY A 258 -1.15 12.20 6.08
N ASN A 259 -0.04 12.39 5.37
CA ASN A 259 0.42 13.70 4.92
C ASN A 259 0.82 13.68 3.44
N THR A 260 0.51 14.76 2.73
CA THR A 260 1.07 15.05 1.41
C THR A 260 2.51 15.52 1.54
N ASP A 261 3.30 15.27 0.49
CA ASP A 261 4.68 15.70 0.39
C ASP A 261 4.73 17.02 -0.39
N ASP A 262 5.44 18.02 0.14
CA ASP A 262 5.77 19.21 -0.62
C ASP A 262 6.90 18.86 -1.61
N ILE A 263 6.58 18.92 -2.89
CA ILE A 263 7.51 18.50 -3.95
C ILE A 263 8.24 19.69 -4.58
N ASP A 264 7.80 20.92 -4.26
CA ASP A 264 8.37 22.15 -4.78
C ASP A 264 9.36 22.79 -3.79
N HIS A 265 9.33 22.39 -2.52
CA HIS A 265 10.36 22.71 -1.52
C HIS A 265 11.52 21.70 -1.54
N LEU A 266 12.44 21.88 -2.49
CA LEU A 266 13.79 21.28 -2.51
C LEU A 266 14.87 22.34 -2.33
#